data_AF-A0A7W7CCB8-F1
#
_entry.id   AF-A0A7W7CCB8-F1
#
_cell.length_a   1.000
_cell.length_b   1.000
_cell.length_c   1.000
_cell.angle_alpha   90.00
_cell.angle_beta   90.00
_cell.angle_gamma   90.00
#
_symmetry.space_group_name_H-M   'P 1'
#
loop_
_entity.id
_entity.type
_entity.pdbx_description
1 polymer ?
#
loop_
_entity_poly.entity_id
_entity_poly.type
_entity_poly.pdbx_seq_one_letter_code
_entity_poly.pdbx_strand_id
1 'polypeptide(L)'
;MDNAESTRYIQILVAGREIPRIVVRVTGTIEERFTQESRWEPSDLLSRVPDEPLWSTHEYSAWSAEGLPERLAKEVLNARKTSELAEVTYYAVRHDKVREPGIDGAFALIRRTDRRSEEKYDGYHLWSWTDLIGQWNTDRVTDYSYFPVSPEEAERLRQRLDRETAENWRHHAVTEHGRLRAVVRVGVGPDRQGWEMYFTGYEWWHTKAWGEAPDPSRQTEEIDYQRAVELMPELVQRNRAELTGGYALFHQPSDVIDLENAYQVVQELRPEHRIFLPLEEREAKALAGQILVRNAKRQAAPVDGYHYFAYFALDADMHDLGKVMSVIRAPLAETRPYEVFLREGEWPPTRQRHWPHTLPLDEEGIEQATRVIAAAKTRYFMVSLAGQEGTELVRLTGTTEETSHDLGWLPSNRIEHWRETPRLLVSEYDKGTLDLHRFYDAKFARAKALEGNEYEYLAFFEELAEAFDFGNAYLLVRRKDNVSEEFLRPDGWTRTDRARQLDQRGSQPEWQLPITEEEIRGLTA
;
A
#
# COMPACT_ATOMS: atom_id res chain seq x y z
N MET A 1 10.85 -43.44 22.06
CA MET A 1 10.92 -42.21 21.24
C MET A 1 10.76 -42.69 19.81
N ASP A 2 9.51 -42.78 19.38
CA ASP A 2 9.17 -43.23 18.03
C ASP A 2 9.65 -42.18 17.02
N ASN A 3 10.15 -42.66 15.88
CA ASN A 3 10.47 -41.87 14.70
C ASN A 3 9.21 -41.11 14.26
N ALA A 4 8.95 -39.93 14.83
CA ALA A 4 8.06 -38.97 14.21
C ALA A 4 8.67 -38.65 12.84
N GLU A 5 8.02 -39.13 11.78
CA GLU A 5 8.44 -38.89 10.39
C GLU A 5 8.69 -37.39 10.23
N SER A 6 9.96 -37.03 10.01
CA SER A 6 10.36 -35.63 9.93
C SER A 6 9.69 -35.01 8.70
N THR A 7 8.60 -34.28 8.93
CA THR A 7 7.94 -33.50 7.88
C THR A 7 8.88 -32.36 7.50
N ARG A 8 9.17 -32.22 6.21
CA ARG A 8 10.03 -31.16 5.67
C ARG A 8 9.19 -30.27 4.77
N TYR A 9 9.34 -28.96 4.91
CA TYR A 9 8.61 -27.99 4.08
C TYR A 9 9.59 -27.37 3.09
N ILE A 10 9.24 -27.41 1.81
CA ILE A 10 10.08 -26.94 0.72
C ILE A 10 9.29 -25.89 -0.05
N GLN A 11 9.83 -24.69 -0.08
CA GLN A 11 9.32 -23.60 -0.91
C GLN A 11 9.98 -23.68 -2.28
N ILE A 12 9.18 -23.66 -3.33
CA ILE A 12 9.69 -23.55 -4.71
C ILE A 12 9.61 -22.08 -5.12
N LEU A 13 10.77 -21.46 -5.30
CA LEU A 13 10.96 -20.10 -5.81
C LEU A 13 11.19 -20.14 -7.32
N VAL A 14 10.85 -19.05 -8.01
CA VAL A 14 11.13 -18.88 -9.44
C VAL A 14 11.95 -17.61 -9.61
N ALA A 15 13.11 -17.70 -10.27
CA ALA A 15 13.99 -16.57 -10.53
C ALA A 15 13.22 -15.41 -11.19
N GLY A 16 13.44 -14.19 -10.69
CA GLY A 16 12.70 -13.00 -11.13
C GLY A 16 11.28 -12.87 -10.56
N ARG A 17 10.86 -13.77 -9.65
CA ARG A 17 9.64 -13.62 -8.86
C ARG A 17 9.96 -13.39 -7.39
N GLU A 18 9.23 -12.46 -6.78
CA GLU A 18 9.29 -12.22 -5.33
C GLU A 18 8.43 -13.22 -4.54
N ILE A 19 7.41 -13.78 -5.19
CA ILE A 19 6.42 -14.65 -4.54
C ILE A 19 6.72 -16.11 -4.93
N PRO A 20 6.85 -17.01 -3.95
CA PRO A 20 7.06 -18.43 -4.22
C PRO A 20 5.93 -19.00 -5.07
N ARG A 21 6.29 -19.97 -5.91
CA ARG A 21 5.33 -20.62 -6.79
C ARG A 21 4.40 -21.56 -6.02
N ILE A 22 4.96 -22.29 -5.05
CA ILE A 22 4.22 -23.27 -4.25
C ILE A 22 4.99 -23.66 -2.99
N VAL A 23 4.26 -24.15 -1.98
CA VAL A 23 4.83 -24.83 -0.82
C VAL A 23 4.54 -26.30 -0.96
N VAL A 24 5.57 -27.10 -0.79
CA VAL A 24 5.50 -28.55 -0.75
C VAL A 24 5.84 -29.01 0.66
N ARG A 25 5.11 -29.98 1.19
CA ARG A 25 5.55 -30.74 2.36
C ARG A 25 5.86 -32.16 1.94
N VAL A 26 6.89 -32.72 2.56
CA VAL A 26 7.29 -34.11 2.37
C VAL A 26 7.22 -34.81 3.72
N THR A 27 6.35 -35.81 3.81
CA THR A 27 6.17 -36.66 5.00
C THR A 27 6.50 -38.10 4.60
N GLY A 28 7.65 -38.60 5.06
CA GLY A 28 8.18 -39.87 4.58
C GLY A 28 8.47 -39.81 3.07
N THR A 29 7.73 -40.58 2.27
CA THR A 29 7.82 -40.58 0.80
C THR A 29 6.65 -39.85 0.12
N ILE A 30 5.73 -39.28 0.89
CA ILE A 30 4.55 -38.59 0.35
C ILE A 30 4.89 -37.13 0.14
N GLU A 31 4.75 -36.67 -1.10
CA GLU A 31 4.82 -35.26 -1.47
C GLU A 31 3.40 -34.69 -1.57
N GLU A 32 3.14 -33.62 -0.83
CA GLU A 32 1.91 -32.86 -0.92
C GLU A 32 2.21 -31.38 -1.19
N ARG A 33 1.43 -30.74 -2.05
CA ARG A 33 1.47 -29.31 -2.28
C ARG A 33 0.36 -28.62 -1.52
N PHE A 34 0.64 -27.42 -1.01
CA PHE A 34 -0.38 -26.56 -0.45
C PHE A 34 -1.11 -25.84 -1.58
N THR A 35 -2.43 -25.97 -1.60
CA THR A 35 -3.29 -25.48 -2.67
C THR A 35 -3.95 -24.16 -2.33
N GLN A 36 -4.64 -23.59 -3.31
CA GLN A 36 -5.28 -22.27 -3.22
C GLN A 36 -6.44 -22.27 -2.23
N GLU A 37 -7.10 -23.41 -2.08
CA GLU A 37 -8.19 -23.65 -1.13
C GLU A 37 -7.69 -23.88 0.29
N SER A 38 -6.41 -23.55 0.56
CA SER A 38 -5.75 -23.74 1.85
C SER A 38 -5.80 -25.19 2.34
N ARG A 39 -5.64 -26.14 1.41
CA ARG A 39 -5.59 -27.58 1.71
C ARG A 39 -4.35 -28.23 1.09
N TRP A 40 -3.91 -29.33 1.69
CA TRP A 40 -2.84 -30.15 1.14
C TRP A 40 -3.41 -31.15 0.14
N GLU A 41 -2.78 -31.25 -1.03
CA GLU A 41 -3.10 -32.24 -2.07
C GLU A 41 -1.83 -32.96 -2.51
N PRO A 42 -1.92 -34.24 -2.96
CA PRO A 42 -0.77 -34.94 -3.54
C PRO A 42 -0.10 -34.16 -4.69
N SER A 43 1.22 -34.28 -4.81
CA SER A 43 2.05 -33.50 -5.73
C SER A 43 3.27 -34.28 -6.24
N ASP A 44 3.85 -33.85 -7.37
CA ASP A 44 5.09 -34.37 -7.98
C ASP A 44 6.07 -33.23 -8.36
N LEU A 45 5.90 -32.04 -7.80
CA LEU A 45 6.58 -30.81 -8.19
C LEU A 45 8.08 -30.84 -7.90
N LEU A 46 8.52 -31.50 -6.83
CA LEU A 46 9.96 -31.55 -6.51
C LEU A 46 10.75 -32.36 -7.53
N SER A 47 10.11 -33.38 -8.13
CA SER A 47 10.72 -34.18 -9.20
C SER A 47 10.99 -33.38 -10.47
N ARG A 48 10.25 -32.27 -10.67
CA ARG A 48 10.35 -31.40 -11.84
C ARG A 48 11.37 -30.27 -11.69
N VAL A 49 11.76 -29.92 -10.46
CA VAL A 49 12.69 -28.82 -10.18
C VAL A 49 14.00 -28.93 -11.01
N PRO A 50 14.64 -30.11 -11.16
CA PRO A 50 15.86 -30.24 -11.96
C PRO A 50 15.69 -29.89 -13.44
N ASP A 51 14.48 -30.04 -13.98
CA ASP A 51 14.16 -29.79 -15.39
C ASP A 51 13.68 -28.35 -15.63
N GLU A 52 13.52 -27.55 -14.58
CA GLU A 52 12.98 -26.19 -14.63
C GLU A 52 14.09 -25.17 -14.25
N PRO A 53 14.83 -24.61 -15.24
CA PRO A 53 16.06 -23.85 -14.98
C PRO A 53 15.87 -22.52 -14.24
N LEU A 54 14.62 -22.06 -14.11
CA LEU A 54 14.26 -20.87 -13.34
C LEU A 54 13.84 -21.20 -11.91
N TRP A 55 13.68 -22.48 -11.55
CA TRP A 55 13.18 -22.87 -10.24
C TRP A 55 14.36 -23.07 -9.27
N SER A 56 14.17 -22.64 -8.04
CA SER A 56 15.07 -22.93 -6.94
C SER A 56 14.27 -23.36 -5.73
N THR A 57 14.82 -24.21 -4.88
CA THR A 57 14.16 -24.65 -3.65
C THR A 57 14.79 -24.01 -2.42
N HIS A 58 13.95 -23.73 -1.43
CA HIS A 58 14.39 -23.36 -0.09
C HIS A 58 13.71 -24.28 0.91
N GLU A 59 14.50 -24.96 1.74
CA GLU A 59 13.99 -25.92 2.72
C GLU A 59 13.87 -25.26 4.10
N TYR A 60 12.70 -25.44 4.71
CA TYR A 60 12.38 -24.97 6.05
C TYR A 60 12.27 -26.17 6.99
N SER A 61 12.83 -26.03 8.20
CA SER A 61 12.58 -26.98 9.29
C SER A 61 11.10 -26.95 9.68
N ALA A 62 10.58 -28.05 10.24
CA ALA A 62 9.18 -28.14 10.68
C ALA A 62 8.81 -27.02 11.67
N TRP A 63 9.74 -26.65 12.56
CA TRP A 63 9.52 -25.57 13.53
C TRP A 63 9.50 -24.18 12.87
N SER A 64 10.35 -23.95 11.86
CA SER A 64 10.36 -22.70 11.09
C SER A 64 9.24 -22.61 10.04
N ALA A 65 8.49 -23.69 9.82
CA ALA A 65 7.44 -23.79 8.81
C ALA A 65 6.03 -23.61 9.38
N GLU A 66 5.90 -23.40 10.69
CA GLU A 66 4.61 -23.08 11.31
C GLU A 66 4.05 -21.79 10.69
N GLY A 67 2.85 -21.87 10.10
CA GLY A 67 2.20 -20.75 9.39
C GLY A 67 2.80 -20.40 8.01
N LEU A 68 3.90 -21.04 7.58
CA LEU A 68 4.51 -20.81 6.28
C LEU A 68 3.57 -21.14 5.11
N PRO A 69 2.87 -22.30 5.07
CA PRO A 69 1.94 -22.62 4.00
C PRO A 69 0.82 -21.57 3.86
N GLU A 70 0.23 -21.15 4.97
CA GLU A 70 -0.83 -20.14 5.01
C GLU A 70 -0.31 -18.78 4.56
N ARG A 71 0.87 -18.36 5.04
CA ARG A 71 1.53 -17.12 4.60
C ARG A 71 1.79 -17.14 3.10
N LEU A 72 2.33 -18.23 2.57
CA LEU A 72 2.68 -18.32 1.16
C LEU A 72 1.45 -18.51 0.25
N ALA A 73 0.42 -19.24 0.69
CA ALA A 73 -0.86 -19.27 -0.01
C ALA A 73 -1.49 -17.87 -0.04
N LYS A 74 -1.42 -17.13 1.06
CA LYS A 74 -1.88 -15.75 1.13
C LYS A 74 -1.08 -14.85 0.19
N GLU A 75 0.24 -14.97 0.13
CA GLU A 75 1.09 -14.23 -0.82
C GLU A 75 0.74 -14.58 -2.28
N VAL A 76 0.57 -15.86 -2.62
CA VAL A 76 0.19 -16.32 -3.97
C VAL A 76 -1.22 -15.89 -4.34
N LEU A 77 -2.18 -16.04 -3.44
CA LEU A 77 -3.57 -15.60 -3.63
C LEU A 77 -3.64 -14.09 -3.77
N ASN A 78 -2.88 -13.35 -2.95
CA ASN A 78 -2.75 -11.90 -3.10
C ASN A 78 -2.21 -11.60 -4.49
N ALA A 79 -1.06 -12.15 -4.88
CA ALA A 79 -0.46 -11.95 -6.20
C ALA A 79 -1.44 -12.14 -7.38
N ARG A 80 -2.32 -13.13 -7.28
CA ARG A 80 -3.26 -13.50 -8.34
C ARG A 80 -4.55 -12.68 -8.31
N LYS A 81 -5.08 -12.38 -7.13
CA LYS A 81 -6.33 -11.65 -6.97
C LYS A 81 -6.12 -10.13 -6.93
N THR A 82 -4.91 -9.66 -6.64
CA THR A 82 -4.47 -8.27 -6.80
C THR A 82 -3.90 -8.08 -8.19
N SER A 83 -4.77 -7.90 -9.18
CA SER A 83 -4.35 -7.39 -10.47
C SER A 83 -4.14 -5.87 -10.36
N GLU A 84 -3.11 -5.32 -10.99
CA GLU A 84 -3.01 -3.86 -11.19
C GLU A 84 -4.21 -3.31 -11.99
N LEU A 85 -4.94 -4.18 -12.70
CA LEU A 85 -6.19 -3.86 -13.39
C LEU A 85 -7.45 -4.01 -12.52
N ALA A 86 -7.35 -4.57 -11.31
CA ALA A 86 -8.49 -4.61 -10.41
C ALA A 86 -8.82 -3.18 -9.96
N GLU A 87 -10.08 -2.77 -10.15
CA GLU A 87 -10.57 -1.49 -9.64
C GLU A 87 -10.58 -1.46 -8.12
N VAL A 88 -11.01 -2.58 -7.53
CA VAL A 88 -11.11 -2.78 -6.09
C VAL A 88 -10.60 -4.18 -5.77
N THR A 89 -9.76 -4.28 -4.74
CA THR A 89 -9.37 -5.58 -4.19
C THR A 89 -10.18 -5.84 -2.92
N TYR A 90 -10.77 -7.02 -2.80
CA TYR A 90 -11.53 -7.43 -1.63
C TYR A 90 -10.80 -8.48 -0.82
N TYR A 91 -10.98 -8.43 0.50
CA TYR A 91 -10.43 -9.35 1.47
C TYR A 91 -11.51 -9.77 2.46
N ALA A 92 -11.59 -11.06 2.74
CA ALA A 92 -12.41 -11.59 3.81
C ALA A 92 -11.54 -11.78 5.06
N VAL A 93 -12.09 -11.47 6.23
CA VAL A 93 -11.42 -11.60 7.54
C VAL A 93 -12.11 -12.68 8.35
N ARG A 94 -11.33 -13.55 9.01
CA ARG A 94 -11.79 -14.62 9.89
C ARG A 94 -11.04 -14.61 11.22
N HIS A 95 -11.65 -15.22 12.24
CA HIS A 95 -10.96 -15.52 13.50
C HIS A 95 -10.10 -16.77 13.33
N ASP A 96 -8.85 -16.73 13.79
CA ASP A 96 -7.93 -17.88 13.67
C ASP A 96 -8.37 -19.09 14.51
N LYS A 97 -9.19 -18.84 15.53
CA LYS A 97 -9.76 -19.88 16.41
C LYS A 97 -10.96 -20.59 15.77
N VAL A 98 -11.54 -20.05 14.69
CA VAL A 98 -12.69 -20.64 14.01
C VAL A 98 -12.18 -21.55 12.89
N ARG A 99 -12.51 -22.85 12.99
CA ARG A 99 -12.02 -23.90 12.08
C ARG A 99 -12.72 -23.94 10.72
N GLU A 100 -13.74 -23.12 10.49
CA GLU A 100 -14.46 -23.13 9.20
C GLU A 100 -13.58 -22.51 8.11
N PRO A 101 -13.12 -23.31 7.13
CA PRO A 101 -12.29 -22.81 6.05
C PRO A 101 -13.13 -21.99 5.07
N GLY A 102 -12.50 -20.98 4.44
CA GLY A 102 -13.10 -20.23 3.35
C GLY A 102 -13.98 -19.07 3.80
N ILE A 103 -14.80 -18.57 2.86
CA ILE A 103 -15.56 -17.32 2.98
C ILE A 103 -16.73 -17.40 3.97
N ASP A 104 -17.25 -18.60 4.22
CA ASP A 104 -18.39 -18.81 5.11
C ASP A 104 -18.02 -18.55 6.59
N GLY A 105 -16.77 -18.79 6.97
CA GLY A 105 -16.25 -18.47 8.30
C GLY A 105 -15.79 -17.02 8.47
N ALA A 106 -15.89 -16.19 7.43
CA ALA A 106 -15.48 -14.78 7.52
C ALA A 106 -16.51 -13.96 8.31
N PHE A 107 -16.07 -12.99 9.11
CA PHE A 107 -16.96 -12.08 9.86
C PHE A 107 -16.83 -10.61 9.43
N ALA A 108 -15.85 -10.30 8.58
CA ALA A 108 -15.72 -8.97 7.99
C ALA A 108 -15.27 -9.05 6.53
N LEU A 109 -15.69 -8.06 5.76
CA LEU A 109 -15.25 -7.80 4.41
C LEU A 109 -14.50 -6.48 4.41
N ILE A 110 -13.28 -6.50 3.90
CA ILE A 110 -12.45 -5.32 3.69
C ILE A 110 -12.29 -5.12 2.19
N ARG A 111 -12.31 -3.88 1.73
CA ARG A 111 -11.89 -3.53 0.38
C ARG A 111 -10.70 -2.58 0.42
N ARG A 112 -9.98 -2.55 -0.68
CA ARG A 112 -8.92 -1.60 -0.98
C ARG A 112 -9.20 -1.01 -2.36
N THR A 113 -9.54 0.27 -2.39
CA THR A 113 -9.74 1.05 -3.63
C THR A 113 -8.42 1.65 -4.11
N ASP A 114 -7.51 1.90 -3.17
CA ASP A 114 -6.09 2.15 -3.40
C ASP A 114 -5.23 1.35 -2.40
N ARG A 115 -3.91 1.57 -2.38
CA ARG A 115 -2.99 0.80 -1.52
C ARG A 115 -2.97 1.25 -0.06
N ARG A 116 -3.45 2.45 0.25
CA ARG A 116 -3.37 3.09 1.57
C ARG A 116 -4.72 3.13 2.27
N SER A 117 -5.81 3.15 1.50
CA SER A 117 -7.17 3.11 1.99
C SER A 117 -7.61 1.66 2.13
N GLU A 118 -7.83 1.26 3.37
CA GLU A 118 -8.55 0.03 3.68
C GLU A 118 -9.89 0.43 4.26
N GLU A 119 -10.94 -0.18 3.77
CA GLU A 119 -12.28 0.11 4.26
C GLU A 119 -12.98 -1.18 4.62
N LYS A 120 -13.56 -1.22 5.81
CA LYS A 120 -14.38 -2.32 6.29
C LYS A 120 -15.83 -2.07 5.91
N TYR A 121 -16.50 -3.11 5.45
CA TYR A 121 -17.94 -3.10 5.22
C TYR A 121 -18.70 -3.16 6.56
N ASP A 122 -19.57 -2.18 6.81
CA ASP A 122 -20.35 -2.06 8.05
C ASP A 122 -21.85 -2.36 7.89
N GLY A 123 -22.22 -2.93 6.74
CA GLY A 123 -23.60 -3.11 6.29
C GLY A 123 -24.13 -1.87 5.55
N TYR A 124 -25.36 -1.93 5.07
CA TYR A 124 -26.08 -0.78 4.48
C TYR A 124 -25.40 -0.12 3.28
N HIS A 125 -24.57 -0.85 2.52
CA HIS A 125 -23.71 -0.28 1.47
C HIS A 125 -22.65 0.71 2.00
N LEU A 126 -22.45 0.78 3.32
CA LEU A 126 -21.48 1.68 3.95
C LEU A 126 -20.12 0.99 4.14
N TRP A 127 -19.10 1.74 3.80
CA TRP A 127 -17.70 1.41 4.02
C TRP A 127 -17.11 2.41 5.01
N SER A 128 -16.28 1.95 5.93
CA SER A 128 -15.64 2.81 6.93
C SER A 128 -14.16 2.51 6.99
N TRP A 129 -13.36 3.56 7.19
CA TRP A 129 -11.91 3.44 7.24
C TRP A 129 -11.49 2.40 8.28
N THR A 130 -10.49 1.61 7.92
CA THR A 130 -9.87 0.63 8.79
C THR A 130 -8.38 0.57 8.47
N ASP A 131 -7.58 0.06 9.38
CA ASP A 131 -6.16 -0.25 9.17
C ASP A 131 -5.86 -1.71 9.54
N LEU A 132 -6.89 -2.55 9.61
CA LEU A 132 -6.77 -3.92 10.09
C LEU A 132 -5.73 -4.72 9.30
N ILE A 133 -5.69 -4.60 7.97
CA ILE A 133 -4.68 -5.29 7.16
C ILE A 133 -3.29 -4.69 7.40
N GLY A 134 -3.18 -3.38 7.51
CA GLY A 134 -1.95 -2.69 7.91
C GLY A 134 -1.41 -3.19 9.25
N GLN A 135 -2.26 -3.26 10.28
CA GLN A 135 -1.92 -3.76 11.61
C GLN A 135 -1.47 -5.23 11.57
N TRP A 136 -2.16 -6.08 10.80
CA TRP A 136 -1.79 -7.49 10.62
C TRP A 136 -0.44 -7.68 9.93
N ASN A 137 -0.10 -6.83 8.95
CA ASN A 137 1.21 -6.89 8.30
C ASN A 137 2.37 -6.46 9.22
N THR A 138 2.07 -5.86 10.37
CA THR A 138 3.06 -5.45 11.38
C THR A 138 3.09 -6.36 12.61
N ASP A 139 2.45 -7.54 12.54
CA ASP A 139 2.33 -8.53 13.63
C ASP A 139 1.69 -7.98 14.93
N ARG A 140 0.96 -6.86 14.86
CA ARG A 140 0.34 -6.22 16.04
C ARG A 140 -0.94 -6.92 16.51
N VAL A 141 -1.53 -7.76 15.67
CA VAL A 141 -2.81 -8.44 15.93
C VAL A 141 -2.69 -9.90 15.47
N THR A 142 -2.90 -10.86 16.38
CA THR A 142 -2.60 -12.29 16.13
C THR A 142 -3.81 -13.23 16.18
N ASP A 143 -5.01 -12.72 16.47
CA ASP A 143 -6.23 -13.55 16.62
C ASP A 143 -7.05 -13.68 15.33
N TYR A 144 -6.59 -13.08 14.23
CA TYR A 144 -7.34 -12.96 12.99
C TYR A 144 -6.43 -13.19 11.78
N SER A 145 -7.01 -13.79 10.75
CA SER A 145 -6.40 -13.88 9.43
C SER A 145 -7.34 -13.31 8.38
N TYR A 146 -6.75 -12.90 7.26
CA TYR A 146 -7.49 -12.42 6.10
C TYR A 146 -6.94 -13.05 4.83
N PHE A 147 -7.79 -13.15 3.82
CA PHE A 147 -7.43 -13.69 2.50
C PHE A 147 -8.20 -12.95 1.41
N PRO A 148 -7.62 -12.78 0.22
CA PRO A 148 -8.28 -12.06 -0.87
C PRO A 148 -9.43 -12.88 -1.44
N VAL A 149 -10.49 -12.19 -1.84
CA VAL A 149 -11.71 -12.76 -2.41
C VAL A 149 -12.03 -12.13 -3.76
N SER A 150 -12.66 -12.89 -4.66
CA SER A 150 -13.14 -12.35 -5.94
C SER A 150 -14.29 -11.35 -5.73
N PRO A 151 -14.64 -10.52 -6.72
CA PRO A 151 -15.81 -9.64 -6.62
C PRO A 151 -17.12 -10.41 -6.33
N GLU A 152 -17.31 -11.59 -6.91
CA GLU A 152 -18.50 -12.43 -6.69
C GLU A 152 -18.50 -13.06 -5.29
N GLU A 153 -17.33 -13.43 -4.78
CA GLU A 153 -17.15 -13.86 -3.40
C GLU A 153 -17.44 -12.71 -2.42
N ALA A 154 -16.89 -11.52 -2.68
CA ALA A 154 -17.14 -10.31 -1.89
C ALA A 154 -18.63 -9.95 -1.85
N GLU A 155 -19.32 -10.01 -2.99
CA GLU A 155 -20.76 -9.74 -3.07
C GLU A 155 -21.58 -10.76 -2.25
N ARG A 156 -21.24 -12.05 -2.30
CA ARG A 156 -21.88 -13.07 -1.46
C ARG A 156 -21.66 -12.81 0.02
N LEU A 157 -20.43 -12.44 0.41
CA LEU A 157 -20.11 -12.09 1.80
C LEU A 157 -20.88 -10.84 2.24
N ARG A 158 -20.93 -9.82 1.40
CA ARG A 158 -21.67 -8.57 1.63
C ARG A 158 -23.16 -8.84 1.91
N GLN A 159 -23.82 -9.63 1.05
CA GLN A 159 -25.22 -10.02 1.23
C GLN A 159 -25.48 -10.81 2.52
N ARG A 160 -24.51 -11.62 2.96
CA ARG A 160 -24.59 -12.31 4.25
C ARG A 160 -24.45 -11.33 5.42
N LEU A 161 -23.45 -10.45 5.39
CA LEU A 161 -23.23 -9.44 6.42
C LEU A 161 -24.43 -8.48 6.56
N ASP A 162 -25.09 -8.14 5.44
CA ASP A 162 -26.33 -7.35 5.44
C ASP A 162 -27.48 -8.09 6.14
N ARG A 163 -27.68 -9.39 5.86
CA ARG A 163 -28.69 -10.20 6.54
C ARG A 163 -28.39 -10.32 8.03
N GLU A 164 -27.15 -10.63 8.39
CA GLU A 164 -26.73 -10.67 9.80
C GLU A 164 -26.95 -9.30 10.47
N THR A 165 -26.73 -8.20 9.76
CA THR A 165 -27.00 -6.85 10.25
C THR A 165 -28.50 -6.62 10.46
N ALA A 166 -29.35 -7.04 9.53
CA ALA A 166 -30.80 -6.95 9.67
C ALA A 166 -31.33 -7.80 10.85
N GLU A 167 -30.73 -8.95 11.12
CA GLU A 167 -31.14 -9.85 12.22
C GLU A 167 -30.64 -9.40 13.59
N ASN A 168 -29.44 -8.81 13.66
CA ASN A 168 -28.78 -8.47 14.92
C ASN A 168 -29.02 -7.03 15.40
N TRP A 169 -29.71 -6.20 14.62
CA TRP A 169 -29.94 -4.80 14.93
C TRP A 169 -31.40 -4.43 14.71
N ARG A 170 -31.96 -3.59 15.60
CA ARG A 170 -33.20 -2.86 15.37
C ARG A 170 -32.88 -1.48 14.84
N HIS A 171 -33.65 -1.01 13.88
CA HIS A 171 -33.40 0.25 13.20
C HIS A 171 -34.50 1.24 13.52
N HIS A 172 -34.11 2.50 13.55
CA HIS A 172 -35.06 3.56 13.82
C HIS A 172 -34.73 4.81 13.01
N ALA A 173 -35.77 5.43 12.45
CA ALA A 173 -35.69 6.78 11.91
C ALA A 173 -35.92 7.77 13.04
N VAL A 174 -34.98 8.70 13.21
CA VAL A 174 -35.14 9.83 14.12
C VAL A 174 -35.46 11.06 13.30
N THR A 175 -36.63 11.63 13.54
CA THR A 175 -37.06 12.89 12.93
C THR A 175 -37.19 13.98 13.97
N GLU A 176 -36.95 15.23 13.57
CA GLU A 176 -37.11 16.40 14.42
C GLU A 176 -37.78 17.50 13.60
N HIS A 177 -38.88 18.03 14.11
CA HIS A 177 -39.73 18.97 13.36
C HIS A 177 -40.13 18.44 11.97
N GLY A 178 -40.42 17.12 11.87
CA GLY A 178 -40.80 16.45 10.63
C GLY A 178 -39.67 16.26 9.62
N ARG A 179 -38.41 16.51 10.00
CA ARG A 179 -37.24 16.30 9.13
C ARG A 179 -36.40 15.15 9.66
N LEU A 180 -35.98 14.24 8.79
CA LEU A 180 -35.06 13.16 9.13
C LEU A 180 -33.73 13.73 9.64
N ARG A 181 -33.29 13.28 10.83
CA ARG A 181 -32.05 13.71 11.48
C ARG A 181 -31.01 12.62 11.56
N ALA A 182 -31.44 11.39 11.79
CA ALA A 182 -30.55 10.24 11.88
C ALA A 182 -31.29 8.94 11.59
N VAL A 183 -30.52 7.93 11.20
CA VAL A 183 -30.91 6.53 11.33
C VAL A 183 -30.13 5.97 12.53
N VAL A 184 -30.81 5.30 13.45
CA VAL A 184 -30.19 4.69 14.63
C VAL A 184 -30.31 3.17 14.53
N ARG A 185 -29.25 2.46 14.89
CA ARG A 185 -29.27 1.01 15.10
C ARG A 185 -29.00 0.67 16.56
N VAL A 186 -29.82 -0.22 17.11
CA VAL A 186 -29.73 -0.71 18.50
C VAL A 186 -29.49 -2.21 18.48
N GLY A 187 -28.46 -2.66 19.20
CA GLY A 187 -28.05 -4.06 19.23
C GLY A 187 -29.12 -4.98 19.83
N VAL A 188 -29.38 -6.10 19.15
CA VAL A 188 -30.27 -7.15 19.63
C VAL A 188 -29.43 -8.26 20.29
N GLY A 189 -29.85 -8.68 21.49
CA GLY A 189 -29.22 -9.79 22.23
C GLY A 189 -28.32 -9.34 23.38
N PRO A 190 -27.92 -10.27 24.27
CA PRO A 190 -27.20 -9.97 25.50
C PRO A 190 -25.79 -9.39 25.24
N ASP A 191 -25.09 -9.87 24.21
CA ASP A 191 -23.72 -9.45 23.90
C ASP A 191 -23.65 -8.04 23.29
N ARG A 192 -24.78 -7.53 22.79
CA ARG A 192 -24.90 -6.20 22.16
C ARG A 192 -25.84 -5.27 22.93
N GLN A 193 -26.25 -5.67 24.13
CA GLN A 193 -27.16 -4.85 24.94
C GLN A 193 -26.47 -3.53 25.30
N GLY A 194 -27.13 -2.41 24.97
CA GLY A 194 -26.58 -1.07 25.18
C GLY A 194 -25.65 -0.57 24.06
N TRP A 195 -25.46 -1.35 22.98
CA TRP A 195 -24.81 -0.85 21.78
C TRP A 195 -25.82 -0.06 20.96
N GLU A 196 -25.65 1.26 20.96
CA GLU A 196 -26.42 2.19 20.15
C GLU A 196 -25.46 2.94 19.24
N MET A 197 -25.79 2.99 17.96
CA MET A 197 -25.07 3.78 16.97
C MET A 197 -26.05 4.59 16.14
N TYR A 198 -25.67 5.83 15.81
CA TYR A 198 -26.46 6.69 14.95
C TYR A 198 -25.66 7.11 13.72
N PHE A 199 -26.34 7.18 12.59
CA PHE A 199 -25.83 7.63 11.31
C PHE A 199 -26.52 8.94 10.96
N THR A 200 -25.74 10.01 10.77
CA THR A 200 -26.25 11.33 10.40
C THR A 200 -26.00 11.68 8.95
N GLY A 201 -25.30 10.85 8.18
CA GLY A 201 -24.89 11.14 6.80
C GLY A 201 -23.38 11.07 6.53
N TYR A 202 -22.57 10.61 7.49
CA TYR A 202 -21.11 10.46 7.32
C TYR A 202 -20.66 9.05 7.69
N GLU A 203 -20.73 8.70 8.97
CA GLU A 203 -20.34 7.39 9.50
C GLU A 203 -21.22 7.02 10.70
N TRP A 204 -21.05 5.80 11.21
CA TRP A 204 -21.72 5.36 12.43
C TRP A 204 -20.98 5.87 13.66
N TRP A 205 -21.69 6.62 14.51
CA TRP A 205 -21.15 7.13 15.76
C TRP A 205 -21.76 6.38 16.95
N HIS A 206 -20.94 6.00 17.92
CA HIS A 206 -21.44 5.51 19.20
C HIS A 206 -22.16 6.63 19.95
N THR A 207 -23.28 6.28 20.59
CA THR A 207 -24.05 7.23 21.40
C THR A 207 -24.72 6.50 22.57
N LYS A 208 -25.21 7.28 23.54
CA LYS A 208 -26.12 6.84 24.61
C LYS A 208 -27.45 7.60 24.58
N ALA A 209 -27.65 8.42 23.55
CA ALA A 209 -28.68 9.46 23.52
C ALA A 209 -30.10 8.89 23.49
N TRP A 210 -30.31 7.61 23.11
CA TRP A 210 -31.63 6.98 23.20
C TRP A 210 -32.12 6.79 24.63
N GLY A 211 -31.18 6.65 25.58
CA GLY A 211 -31.49 6.49 27.00
C GLY A 211 -31.70 7.82 27.75
N GLU A 212 -31.36 8.96 27.13
CA GLU A 212 -31.54 10.28 27.73
C GLU A 212 -32.97 10.79 27.46
N ALA A 213 -33.53 11.59 28.38
CA ALA A 213 -34.94 11.97 28.38
C ALA A 213 -35.40 12.49 27.01
N PRO A 214 -36.54 12.00 26.46
CA PRO A 214 -36.96 12.33 25.10
C PRO A 214 -37.18 13.84 24.97
N ASP A 215 -36.42 14.46 24.06
CA ASP A 215 -36.75 15.80 23.55
C ASP A 215 -38.16 15.72 22.91
N PRO A 216 -39.16 16.48 23.38
CA PRO A 216 -40.52 16.39 22.86
C PRO A 216 -40.64 16.78 21.38
N SER A 217 -39.63 17.43 20.79
CA SER A 217 -39.56 17.74 19.37
C SER A 217 -39.04 16.58 18.50
N ARG A 218 -38.42 15.57 19.14
CA ARG A 218 -37.86 14.40 18.49
C ARG A 218 -38.88 13.28 18.45
N GLN A 219 -39.15 12.81 17.24
CA GLN A 219 -39.96 11.63 16.99
C GLN A 219 -39.08 10.50 16.50
N THR A 220 -39.42 9.30 16.96
CA THR A 220 -38.67 8.09 16.68
C THR A 220 -39.63 7.03 16.17
N GLU A 221 -39.31 6.47 15.02
CA GLU A 221 -40.07 5.42 14.36
C GLU A 221 -39.17 4.19 14.19
N GLU A 222 -39.60 3.02 14.66
CA GLU A 222 -38.92 1.75 14.32
C GLU A 222 -39.18 1.43 12.85
N ILE A 223 -38.11 1.17 12.12
CA ILE A 223 -38.13 0.90 10.68
C ILE A 223 -37.42 -0.43 10.41
N ASP A 224 -37.68 -1.04 9.27
CA ASP A 224 -36.91 -2.21 8.85
C ASP A 224 -35.55 -1.81 8.24
N TYR A 225 -34.69 -2.81 8.03
CA TYR A 225 -33.36 -2.65 7.44
C TYR A 225 -33.42 -1.99 6.06
N GLN A 226 -34.38 -2.37 5.20
CA GLN A 226 -34.47 -1.84 3.85
C GLN A 226 -34.81 -0.37 3.87
N ARG A 227 -35.74 0.04 4.73
CA ARG A 227 -36.08 1.44 4.93
C ARG A 227 -34.92 2.24 5.51
N ALA A 228 -34.12 1.65 6.39
CA ALA A 228 -32.88 2.28 6.87
C ALA A 228 -31.92 2.58 5.70
N VAL A 229 -31.67 1.59 4.83
CA VAL A 229 -30.84 1.75 3.62
C VAL A 229 -31.37 2.84 2.68
N GLU A 230 -32.69 2.97 2.54
CA GLU A 230 -33.31 4.02 1.71
C GLU A 230 -33.16 5.43 2.29
N LEU A 231 -33.17 5.57 3.62
CA LEU A 231 -33.11 6.86 4.30
C LEU A 231 -31.67 7.39 4.46
N MET A 232 -30.67 6.51 4.49
CA MET A 232 -29.26 6.91 4.65
C MET A 232 -28.76 7.84 3.53
N PRO A 233 -29.03 7.61 2.22
CA PRO A 233 -28.65 8.54 1.15
C PRO A 233 -29.24 9.94 1.32
N GLU A 234 -30.48 10.07 1.81
CA GLU A 234 -31.12 11.37 2.04
C GLU A 234 -30.34 12.18 3.09
N LEU A 235 -29.85 11.53 4.13
CA LEU A 235 -29.02 12.15 5.16
C LEU A 235 -27.67 12.61 4.60
N VAL A 236 -27.02 11.76 3.79
CA VAL A 236 -25.75 12.09 3.13
C VAL A 236 -25.92 13.32 2.22
N GLN A 237 -26.92 13.31 1.34
CA GLN A 237 -27.20 14.44 0.45
C GLN A 237 -27.50 15.72 1.21
N ARG A 238 -28.33 15.63 2.25
CA ARG A 238 -28.72 16.79 3.06
C ARG A 238 -27.51 17.46 3.71
N ASN A 239 -26.62 16.68 4.30
CA ASN A 239 -25.44 17.22 4.98
C ASN A 239 -24.44 17.89 4.03
N ARG A 240 -24.55 17.60 2.73
CA ARG A 240 -23.63 18.07 1.70
C ARG A 240 -24.27 19.09 0.75
N ALA A 241 -25.52 19.47 0.98
CA ALA A 241 -26.31 20.30 0.07
C ALA A 241 -25.70 21.68 -0.24
N GLU A 242 -24.84 22.20 0.64
CA GLU A 242 -24.22 23.53 0.52
C GLU A 242 -22.84 23.49 -0.16
N LEU A 243 -22.30 22.31 -0.51
CA LEU A 243 -21.00 22.19 -1.16
C LEU A 243 -21.09 22.58 -2.64
N THR A 244 -20.03 23.21 -3.16
CA THR A 244 -20.02 23.87 -4.49
C THR A 244 -18.84 23.50 -5.37
N GLY A 245 -18.02 22.52 -4.97
CA GLY A 245 -16.84 22.08 -5.73
C GLY A 245 -17.14 21.20 -6.95
N GLY A 246 -18.41 20.89 -7.20
CA GLY A 246 -18.90 20.01 -8.25
C GLY A 246 -19.86 18.95 -7.70
N TYR A 247 -20.18 17.96 -8.53
CA TYR A 247 -21.15 16.91 -8.21
C TYR A 247 -20.64 15.54 -8.66
N ALA A 248 -20.67 14.55 -7.77
CA ALA A 248 -20.54 13.14 -8.11
C ALA A 248 -21.88 12.62 -8.65
N LEU A 249 -21.85 11.80 -9.69
CA LEU A 249 -23.03 11.18 -10.29
C LEU A 249 -23.06 9.67 -10.03
N PHE A 250 -24.25 9.12 -9.78
CA PHE A 250 -24.45 7.72 -9.39
C PHE A 250 -25.56 7.05 -10.19
N HIS A 251 -25.50 5.72 -10.30
CA HIS A 251 -26.53 4.94 -11.00
C HIS A 251 -27.74 4.65 -10.12
N GLN A 252 -27.53 4.45 -8.80
CA GLN A 252 -28.60 4.15 -7.85
C GLN A 252 -28.57 5.09 -6.64
N PRO A 253 -29.71 5.40 -6.00
CA PRO A 253 -29.74 6.27 -4.83
C PRO A 253 -28.90 5.76 -3.66
N SER A 254 -28.88 4.45 -3.43
CA SER A 254 -28.08 3.81 -2.36
C SER A 254 -26.57 4.00 -2.54
N ASP A 255 -26.10 4.16 -3.77
CA ASP A 255 -24.68 4.31 -4.09
C ASP A 255 -24.11 5.62 -3.53
N VAL A 256 -24.95 6.62 -3.26
CA VAL A 256 -24.57 7.94 -2.75
C VAL A 256 -23.88 7.87 -1.38
N ILE A 257 -24.11 6.79 -0.63
CA ILE A 257 -23.46 6.54 0.67
C ILE A 257 -21.94 6.34 0.51
N ASP A 258 -21.50 5.92 -0.67
CA ASP A 258 -20.12 5.54 -0.93
C ASP A 258 -19.64 6.15 -2.26
N LEU A 259 -18.79 7.17 -2.16
CA LEU A 259 -18.26 7.92 -3.29
C LEU A 259 -17.54 7.06 -4.32
N GLU A 260 -17.01 5.91 -3.92
CA GLU A 260 -16.33 5.00 -4.83
C GLU A 260 -17.30 4.40 -5.86
N ASN A 261 -18.61 4.46 -5.65
CA ASN A 261 -19.62 4.07 -6.63
C ASN A 261 -19.95 5.16 -7.65
N ALA A 262 -19.42 6.38 -7.50
CA ALA A 262 -19.63 7.44 -8.47
C ALA A 262 -19.03 7.05 -9.84
N TYR A 263 -19.79 7.25 -10.91
CA TYR A 263 -19.32 6.95 -12.28
C TYR A 263 -18.74 8.18 -12.99
N GLN A 264 -19.04 9.39 -12.50
CA GLN A 264 -18.56 10.65 -13.08
C GLN A 264 -18.57 11.78 -12.05
N VAL A 265 -17.69 12.76 -12.23
CA VAL A 265 -17.74 14.08 -11.56
C VAL A 265 -18.03 15.15 -12.60
N VAL A 266 -18.96 16.06 -12.31
CA VAL A 266 -19.33 17.20 -13.17
C VAL A 266 -19.31 18.51 -12.40
N GLN A 267 -19.02 19.62 -13.09
CA GLN A 267 -19.05 20.96 -12.48
C GLN A 267 -20.48 21.50 -12.33
N GLU A 268 -21.34 21.23 -13.30
CA GLU A 268 -22.73 21.69 -13.32
C GLU A 268 -23.69 20.53 -13.57
N LEU A 269 -24.83 20.54 -12.87
CA LEU A 269 -25.89 19.56 -13.07
C LEU A 269 -26.69 19.87 -14.32
N ARG A 270 -27.05 18.81 -15.06
CA ARG A 270 -27.97 18.85 -16.19
C ARG A 270 -29.29 18.15 -15.82
N PRO A 271 -30.40 18.39 -16.53
CA PRO A 271 -31.69 17.75 -16.23
C PRO A 271 -31.67 16.22 -16.18
N GLU A 272 -30.75 15.58 -16.91
CA GLU A 272 -30.53 14.15 -16.91
C GLU A 272 -29.83 13.61 -15.64
N HIS A 273 -29.14 14.46 -14.87
CA HIS A 273 -28.41 14.07 -13.66
C HIS A 273 -29.38 13.93 -12.47
N ARG A 274 -30.00 12.75 -12.34
CA ARG A 274 -31.04 12.51 -11.32
C ARG A 274 -30.52 12.14 -9.94
N ILE A 275 -29.36 11.48 -9.89
CA ILE A 275 -28.80 10.96 -8.64
C ILE A 275 -27.39 11.51 -8.54
N PHE A 276 -27.20 12.44 -7.61
CA PHE A 276 -25.96 13.16 -7.45
C PHE A 276 -25.64 13.44 -5.98
N LEU A 277 -24.38 13.78 -5.72
CA LEU A 277 -23.92 14.27 -4.43
C LEU A 277 -23.01 15.48 -4.62
N PRO A 278 -23.29 16.65 -4.00
CA PRO A 278 -22.38 17.79 -4.05
C PRO A 278 -21.07 17.49 -3.32
N LEU A 279 -19.96 18.00 -3.85
CA LEU A 279 -18.60 17.72 -3.38
C LEU A 279 -17.86 19.00 -2.98
N GLU A 280 -16.83 18.85 -2.16
CA GLU A 280 -15.81 19.90 -1.98
C GLU A 280 -14.86 19.93 -3.19
N GLU A 281 -14.21 21.07 -3.46
CA GLU A 281 -13.33 21.20 -4.64
C GLU A 281 -12.18 20.17 -4.63
N ARG A 282 -11.54 19.98 -3.48
CA ARG A 282 -10.45 19.01 -3.32
C ARG A 282 -10.94 17.57 -3.54
N GLU A 283 -12.11 17.25 -3.00
CA GLU A 283 -12.72 15.93 -3.13
C GLU A 283 -13.16 15.66 -4.58
N ALA A 284 -13.79 16.63 -5.25
CA ALA A 284 -14.15 16.53 -6.66
C ALA A 284 -12.94 16.22 -7.54
N LYS A 285 -11.80 16.90 -7.28
CA LYS A 285 -10.55 16.63 -7.99
C LYS A 285 -10.00 15.22 -7.71
N ALA A 286 -10.01 14.78 -6.45
CA ALA A 286 -9.54 13.46 -6.07
C ALA A 286 -10.41 12.35 -6.70
N LEU A 287 -11.73 12.46 -6.58
CA LEU A 287 -12.69 11.50 -7.12
C LEU A 287 -12.65 11.44 -8.65
N ALA A 288 -12.48 12.59 -9.32
CA ALA A 288 -12.30 12.60 -10.78
C ALA A 288 -11.05 11.82 -11.21
N GLY A 289 -9.94 11.95 -10.46
CA GLY A 289 -8.73 11.16 -10.68
C GLY A 289 -8.98 9.65 -10.49
N GLN A 290 -9.66 9.26 -9.40
CA GLN A 290 -10.00 7.85 -9.15
C GLN A 290 -10.89 7.27 -10.26
N ILE A 291 -11.90 8.01 -10.73
CA ILE A 291 -12.79 7.60 -11.83
C ILE A 291 -11.99 7.41 -13.13
N LEU A 292 -11.06 8.32 -13.43
CA LEU A 292 -10.17 8.20 -14.59
C LEU A 292 -9.39 6.88 -14.54
N VAL A 293 -8.78 6.57 -13.39
CA VAL A 293 -8.01 5.34 -13.20
C VAL A 293 -8.90 4.10 -13.35
N ARG A 294 -10.09 4.09 -12.74
CA ARG A 294 -11.04 2.97 -12.87
C ARG A 294 -11.47 2.75 -14.32
N ASN A 295 -11.78 3.82 -15.05
CA ASN A 295 -12.13 3.73 -16.46
C ASN A 295 -10.96 3.23 -17.31
N ALA A 296 -9.73 3.69 -17.06
CA ALA A 296 -8.53 3.19 -17.73
C ALA A 296 -8.32 1.70 -17.45
N LYS A 297 -8.50 1.25 -16.20
CA LYS A 297 -8.45 -0.18 -15.83
C LYS A 297 -9.47 -1.03 -16.58
N ARG A 298 -10.72 -0.56 -16.70
CA ARG A 298 -11.79 -1.25 -17.46
C ARG A 298 -11.49 -1.36 -18.95
N GLN A 299 -10.82 -0.36 -19.50
CA GLN A 299 -10.53 -0.25 -20.93
C GLN A 299 -9.16 -0.84 -21.30
N ALA A 300 -8.31 -1.16 -20.32
CA ALA A 300 -6.97 -1.64 -20.55
C ALA A 300 -6.97 -2.94 -21.36
N ALA A 301 -6.42 -2.85 -22.57
CA ALA A 301 -6.18 -3.99 -23.44
C ALA A 301 -4.68 -4.28 -23.49
N PRO A 302 -4.27 -5.55 -23.66
CA PRO A 302 -2.86 -5.85 -23.84
C PRO A 302 -2.36 -5.38 -25.21
N VAL A 303 -1.15 -4.85 -25.24
CA VAL A 303 -0.40 -4.46 -26.44
C VAL A 303 0.84 -5.36 -26.53
N ASP A 304 1.06 -6.01 -27.66
CA ASP A 304 2.19 -6.94 -27.88
C ASP A 304 2.38 -8.02 -26.80
N GLY A 305 1.29 -8.47 -26.17
CA GLY A 305 1.32 -9.48 -25.11
C GLY A 305 1.62 -8.95 -23.71
N TYR A 306 1.53 -7.63 -23.49
CA TYR A 306 1.74 -6.97 -22.21
C TYR A 306 0.62 -5.98 -21.86
N HIS A 307 0.34 -5.79 -20.58
CA HIS A 307 -0.35 -4.61 -20.08
C HIS A 307 0.68 -3.55 -19.69
N TYR A 308 0.46 -2.30 -20.08
CA TYR A 308 1.35 -1.19 -19.79
C TYR A 308 0.74 -0.27 -18.74
N PHE A 309 1.59 0.28 -17.88
CA PHE A 309 1.18 1.19 -16.82
C PHE A 309 2.15 2.36 -16.72
N ALA A 310 1.62 3.58 -16.72
CA ALA A 310 2.34 4.78 -16.32
C ALA A 310 2.35 4.89 -14.80
N TYR A 311 3.48 5.33 -14.25
CA TYR A 311 3.63 5.62 -12.83
C TYR A 311 3.83 7.10 -12.55
N PHE A 312 3.30 7.54 -11.41
CA PHE A 312 3.35 8.91 -10.93
C PHE A 312 3.85 8.98 -9.48
N ALA A 313 4.45 10.10 -9.08
CA ALA A 313 4.81 10.34 -7.68
C ALA A 313 3.57 10.45 -6.79
N LEU A 314 2.48 11.01 -7.33
CA LEU A 314 1.27 11.39 -6.59
C LEU A 314 0.02 11.01 -7.37
N ASP A 315 -1.06 10.60 -6.67
CA ASP A 315 -2.38 10.34 -7.27
C ASP A 315 -2.91 11.54 -8.05
N ALA A 316 -2.65 12.75 -7.53
CA ALA A 316 -3.10 13.99 -8.14
C ALA A 316 -2.49 14.24 -9.52
N ASP A 317 -1.43 13.54 -9.93
CA ASP A 317 -0.75 13.74 -11.21
C ASP A 317 -1.20 12.75 -12.29
N MET A 318 -1.98 11.72 -11.95
CA MET A 318 -2.36 10.64 -12.86
C MET A 318 -3.22 11.08 -14.07
N HIS A 319 -3.75 12.30 -14.05
CA HIS A 319 -4.52 12.86 -15.16
C HIS A 319 -3.65 13.58 -16.21
N ASP A 320 -2.34 13.68 -15.98
CA ASP A 320 -1.39 14.38 -16.84
C ASP A 320 -0.20 13.47 -17.14
N LEU A 321 -0.23 12.79 -18.29
CA LEU A 321 0.88 11.95 -18.76
C LEU A 321 2.20 12.74 -18.91
N GLY A 322 2.18 14.07 -18.95
CA GLY A 322 3.40 14.90 -18.90
C GLY A 322 4.16 14.82 -17.59
N LYS A 323 3.53 14.29 -16.53
CA LYS A 323 4.12 14.08 -15.20
C LYS A 323 4.45 12.62 -14.91
N VAL A 324 4.32 11.75 -15.91
CA VAL A 324 4.73 10.34 -15.76
C VAL A 324 6.21 10.28 -15.40
N MET A 325 6.54 9.43 -14.45
CA MET A 325 7.91 9.23 -14.03
C MET A 325 8.52 7.95 -14.60
N SER A 326 7.71 6.89 -14.70
CA SER A 326 8.16 5.61 -15.24
C SER A 326 7.02 4.94 -15.99
N VAL A 327 7.38 4.03 -16.89
CA VAL A 327 6.43 3.13 -17.55
C VAL A 327 6.88 1.72 -17.25
N ILE A 328 5.98 0.90 -16.73
CA ILE A 328 6.20 -0.52 -16.51
C ILE A 328 5.27 -1.32 -17.42
N ARG A 329 5.69 -2.53 -17.77
CA ARG A 329 4.85 -3.48 -18.50
C ARG A 329 4.80 -4.84 -17.82
N ALA A 330 3.60 -5.38 -17.74
CA ALA A 330 3.29 -6.66 -17.14
C ALA A 330 3.00 -7.67 -18.25
N PRO A 331 3.76 -8.78 -18.34
CA PRO A 331 3.49 -9.82 -19.33
C PRO A 331 2.15 -10.51 -19.03
N LEU A 332 1.38 -10.84 -20.07
CA LEU A 332 0.13 -11.61 -19.91
C LEU A 332 0.37 -13.00 -19.30
N ALA A 333 1.50 -13.62 -19.66
CA ALA A 333 1.93 -14.84 -19.02
C ALA A 333 2.61 -14.49 -17.68
N GLU A 334 2.01 -14.94 -16.57
CA GLU A 334 2.56 -14.73 -15.21
C GLU A 334 4.01 -15.22 -15.05
N THR A 335 4.53 -16.02 -15.98
CA THR A 335 5.86 -16.65 -15.98
C THR A 335 7.02 -15.66 -16.10
N ARG A 336 6.80 -14.45 -16.63
CA ARG A 336 7.86 -13.45 -16.81
C ARG A 336 7.79 -12.34 -15.73
N PRO A 337 8.93 -11.75 -15.35
CA PRO A 337 8.93 -10.58 -14.47
C PRO A 337 8.25 -9.39 -15.15
N TYR A 338 7.85 -8.40 -14.37
CA TYR A 338 7.51 -7.08 -14.90
C TYR A 338 8.77 -6.47 -15.48
N GLU A 339 8.61 -5.54 -16.40
CA GLU A 339 9.73 -4.85 -17.04
C GLU A 339 9.51 -3.35 -16.95
N VAL A 340 10.58 -2.57 -16.78
CA VAL A 340 10.53 -1.10 -16.70
C VAL A 340 11.11 -0.49 -17.97
N PHE A 341 10.52 0.59 -18.48
CA PHE A 341 11.01 1.30 -19.65
C PHE A 341 12.34 1.99 -19.33
N LEU A 342 13.43 1.54 -19.95
CA LEU A 342 14.74 2.19 -19.80
C LEU A 342 15.01 3.18 -20.93
N ARG A 343 14.80 2.75 -22.17
CA ARG A 343 14.91 3.58 -23.39
C ARG A 343 14.21 2.84 -24.53
N GLU A 344 14.15 3.45 -25.71
CA GLU A 344 13.53 2.82 -26.88
C GLU A 344 14.09 1.41 -27.12
N GLY A 345 13.20 0.42 -27.14
CA GLY A 345 13.54 -1.00 -27.30
C GLY A 345 14.14 -1.69 -26.05
N GLU A 346 14.29 -1.00 -24.92
CA GLU A 346 14.93 -1.55 -23.72
C GLU A 346 14.01 -1.58 -22.51
N TRP A 347 13.78 -2.81 -22.03
CA TRP A 347 12.84 -3.13 -20.96
C TRP A 347 13.47 -4.13 -19.99
N PRO A 348 14.42 -3.69 -19.13
CA PRO A 348 14.99 -4.57 -18.12
C PRO A 348 13.93 -5.09 -17.15
N PRO A 349 14.10 -6.31 -16.60
CA PRO A 349 13.24 -6.83 -15.55
C PRO A 349 13.21 -5.91 -14.32
N THR A 350 12.07 -5.80 -13.65
CA THR A 350 11.90 -5.01 -12.43
C THR A 350 11.24 -5.80 -11.32
N ARG A 351 11.56 -5.45 -10.07
CA ARG A 351 10.81 -5.90 -8.87
C ARG A 351 9.53 -5.10 -8.66
N GLN A 352 9.38 -3.96 -9.33
CA GLN A 352 8.24 -3.06 -9.16
C GLN A 352 6.98 -3.65 -9.80
N ARG A 353 6.34 -4.56 -9.08
CA ARG A 353 5.03 -5.10 -9.45
C ARG A 353 3.90 -4.15 -9.08
N HIS A 354 4.16 -3.30 -8.08
CA HIS A 354 3.12 -2.68 -7.30
C HIS A 354 3.51 -1.25 -6.91
N TRP A 355 3.15 -0.28 -7.74
CA TRP A 355 3.23 1.14 -7.38
C TRP A 355 1.84 1.75 -7.14
N PRO A 356 1.66 2.59 -6.10
CA PRO A 356 0.32 3.01 -5.66
C PRO A 356 -0.39 3.93 -6.65
N HIS A 357 0.37 4.53 -7.55
CA HIS A 357 -0.09 5.58 -8.46
C HIS A 357 0.13 5.11 -9.91
N THR A 358 -0.52 4.02 -10.32
CA THR A 358 -0.39 3.42 -11.66
C THR A 358 -1.63 3.67 -12.53
N LEU A 359 -1.42 4.18 -13.75
CA LEU A 359 -2.45 4.37 -14.77
C LEU A 359 -2.23 3.37 -15.91
N PRO A 360 -3.16 2.43 -16.18
CA PRO A 360 -3.08 1.59 -17.36
C PRO A 360 -3.06 2.42 -18.64
N LEU A 361 -2.22 2.02 -19.59
CA LEU A 361 -2.03 2.73 -20.86
C LEU A 361 -2.56 1.90 -22.03
N ASP A 362 -3.17 2.59 -22.98
CA ASP A 362 -3.40 2.10 -24.34
C ASP A 362 -2.17 2.41 -25.22
N GLU A 363 -2.25 2.08 -26.52
CA GLU A 363 -1.15 2.24 -27.46
C GLU A 363 -0.67 3.70 -27.59
N GLU A 364 -1.60 4.67 -27.66
CA GLU A 364 -1.27 6.09 -27.72
C GLU A 364 -0.65 6.59 -26.41
N GLY A 365 -1.20 6.17 -25.27
CA GLY A 365 -0.67 6.48 -23.95
C GLY A 365 0.75 5.94 -23.74
N ILE A 366 1.08 4.76 -24.27
CA ILE A 366 2.45 4.20 -24.25
C ILE A 366 3.41 5.11 -25.01
N GLU A 367 3.06 5.51 -26.23
CA GLU A 367 3.92 6.39 -27.05
C GLU A 367 4.12 7.75 -26.38
N GLN A 368 3.05 8.35 -25.83
CA GLN A 368 3.15 9.61 -25.12
C GLN A 368 4.02 9.49 -23.86
N ALA A 369 3.75 8.52 -23.01
CA ALA A 369 4.45 8.37 -21.73
C ALA A 369 5.94 8.03 -21.91
N THR A 370 6.28 7.12 -22.84
CA THR A 370 7.68 6.76 -23.13
C THR A 370 8.45 7.92 -23.75
N ARG A 371 7.83 8.78 -24.57
CA ARG A 371 8.45 10.01 -25.08
C ARG A 371 8.76 11.01 -23.95
N VAL A 372 7.81 11.21 -23.03
CA VAL A 372 8.01 12.09 -21.86
C VAL A 372 9.21 11.60 -21.04
N ILE A 373 9.26 10.29 -20.75
CA ILE A 373 10.34 9.69 -19.98
C ILE A 373 11.68 9.77 -20.73
N ALA A 374 11.70 9.51 -22.03
CA ALA A 374 12.92 9.59 -22.84
C ALA A 374 13.48 11.02 -22.93
N ALA A 375 12.62 12.04 -22.79
CA ALA A 375 13.01 13.45 -22.76
C ALA A 375 13.47 13.93 -21.37
N ALA A 376 13.32 13.11 -20.31
CA ALA A 376 13.72 13.50 -18.97
C ALA A 376 15.24 13.70 -18.86
N LYS A 377 15.65 14.86 -18.32
CA LYS A 377 17.07 15.23 -18.19
C LYS A 377 17.84 14.25 -17.30
N THR A 378 17.23 13.85 -16.20
CA THR A 378 17.83 12.95 -15.20
C THR A 378 16.78 11.96 -14.72
N ARG A 379 17.17 10.69 -14.61
CA ARG A 379 16.34 9.58 -14.15
C ARG A 379 17.10 8.79 -13.09
N TYR A 380 16.37 8.16 -12.18
CA TYR A 380 16.90 7.60 -10.94
C TYR A 380 16.46 6.14 -10.82
N PHE A 381 17.39 5.24 -10.56
CA PHE A 381 17.15 3.81 -10.53
C PHE A 381 17.79 3.15 -9.31
N MET A 382 17.18 2.07 -8.85
CA MET A 382 17.79 1.10 -7.96
C MET A 382 18.04 -0.18 -8.76
N VAL A 383 19.25 -0.69 -8.67
CA VAL A 383 19.72 -1.88 -9.38
C VAL A 383 20.08 -2.96 -8.37
N SER A 384 19.53 -4.16 -8.51
CA SER A 384 19.79 -5.28 -7.60
C SER A 384 19.93 -6.60 -8.34
N LEU A 385 20.58 -7.59 -7.72
CA LEU A 385 20.67 -8.95 -8.25
C LEU A 385 19.58 -9.83 -7.61
N ALA A 386 18.85 -10.59 -8.44
CA ALA A 386 17.81 -11.52 -8.01
C ALA A 386 18.36 -12.54 -7.00
N GLY A 387 17.78 -12.60 -5.80
CA GLY A 387 18.17 -13.52 -4.74
C GLY A 387 19.45 -13.15 -3.99
N GLN A 388 19.97 -11.93 -4.16
CA GLN A 388 21.10 -11.42 -3.39
C GLN A 388 20.71 -10.17 -2.61
N GLU A 389 21.32 -10.01 -1.43
CA GLU A 389 21.28 -8.78 -0.67
C GLU A 389 22.25 -7.76 -1.29
N GLY A 390 21.81 -6.51 -1.37
CA GLY A 390 22.56 -5.43 -1.99
C GLY A 390 21.78 -4.76 -3.11
N THR A 391 21.74 -3.43 -3.04
CA THR A 391 21.16 -2.57 -4.06
C THR A 391 22.13 -1.44 -4.35
N GLU A 392 22.28 -1.10 -5.62
CA GLU A 392 23.06 0.05 -6.04
C GLU A 392 22.11 1.13 -6.55
N LEU A 393 22.35 2.37 -6.10
CA LEU A 393 21.60 3.52 -6.56
C LEU A 393 22.30 4.08 -7.80
N VAL A 394 21.55 4.24 -8.88
CA VAL A 394 22.03 4.71 -10.17
C VAL A 394 21.25 5.95 -10.57
N ARG A 395 21.91 6.95 -11.16
CA ARG A 395 21.20 7.97 -11.95
C ARG A 395 21.70 7.96 -13.38
N LEU A 396 20.78 8.22 -14.31
CA LEU A 396 21.08 8.45 -15.72
C LEU A 396 20.84 9.93 -16.02
N THR A 397 21.89 10.63 -16.46
CA THR A 397 21.79 12.02 -16.93
C THR A 397 22.13 12.07 -18.41
N GLY A 398 21.12 12.13 -19.27
CA GLY A 398 21.30 11.88 -20.70
C GLY A 398 21.80 10.46 -20.95
N THR A 399 23.03 10.33 -21.48
CA THR A 399 23.68 9.02 -21.72
C THR A 399 24.70 8.64 -20.65
N THR A 400 24.94 9.51 -19.65
CA THR A 400 25.91 9.25 -18.60
C THR A 400 25.24 8.51 -17.45
N GLU A 401 25.80 7.36 -17.10
CA GLU A 401 25.40 6.58 -15.94
C GLU A 401 26.36 6.85 -14.77
N GLU A 402 25.78 7.08 -13.59
CA GLU A 402 26.52 7.27 -12.35
C GLU A 402 25.92 6.42 -11.24
N THR A 403 26.76 5.79 -10.42
CA THR A 403 26.35 5.11 -9.19
C THR A 403 26.62 5.99 -7.98
N SER A 404 25.78 5.86 -6.96
CA SER A 404 26.00 6.54 -5.69
C SER A 404 27.24 5.99 -5.00
N HIS A 405 28.09 6.90 -4.55
CA HIS A 405 29.22 6.58 -3.68
C HIS A 405 29.24 7.62 -2.57
N ASP A 406 28.98 7.17 -1.34
CA ASP A 406 28.69 8.06 -0.24
C ASP A 406 27.53 9.02 -0.60
N LEU A 407 27.69 10.35 -0.45
CA LEU A 407 26.70 11.34 -0.87
C LEU A 407 26.82 11.74 -2.35
N GLY A 408 27.91 11.35 -3.02
CA GLY A 408 28.26 11.75 -4.37
C GLY A 408 27.80 10.78 -5.47
N TRP A 409 28.00 11.21 -6.71
CA TRP A 409 27.79 10.40 -7.91
C TRP A 409 29.13 10.15 -8.59
N LEU A 410 29.43 8.89 -8.91
CA LEU A 410 30.63 8.50 -9.66
C LEU A 410 30.23 7.80 -10.96
N PRO A 411 30.97 8.01 -12.07
CA PRO A 411 30.72 7.32 -13.34
C PRO A 411 30.61 5.80 -13.16
N SER A 412 29.66 5.19 -13.86
CA SER A 412 29.34 3.77 -13.75
C SER A 412 28.81 3.19 -15.06
N ASN A 413 28.60 1.87 -15.08
CA ASN A 413 28.08 1.11 -16.22
C ASN A 413 27.22 -0.09 -15.78
N ARG A 414 26.63 -0.05 -14.58
CA ARG A 414 25.79 -1.12 -14.02
C ARG A 414 24.58 -1.44 -14.87
N ILE A 415 23.84 -0.41 -15.32
CA ILE A 415 22.67 -0.62 -16.16
C ILE A 415 23.11 -1.07 -17.55
N GLU A 416 24.17 -0.51 -18.13
CA GLU A 416 24.66 -0.90 -19.47
C GLU A 416 24.83 -2.42 -19.66
N HIS A 417 25.23 -3.14 -18.62
CA HIS A 417 25.49 -4.59 -18.65
C HIS A 417 24.27 -5.45 -18.25
N TRP A 418 23.06 -4.87 -18.18
CA TRP A 418 21.86 -5.60 -17.74
C TRP A 418 21.54 -6.83 -18.62
N ARG A 419 21.79 -6.74 -19.92
CA ARG A 419 21.56 -7.87 -20.85
C ARG A 419 22.51 -9.04 -20.62
N GLU A 420 23.71 -8.76 -20.13
CA GLU A 420 24.73 -9.76 -19.82
C GLU A 420 24.50 -10.40 -18.43
N THR A 421 23.64 -9.78 -17.63
CA THR A 421 23.31 -10.21 -16.27
C THR A 421 21.82 -10.50 -16.15
N PRO A 422 21.32 -11.68 -16.58
CA PRO A 422 19.88 -11.99 -16.62
C PRO A 422 19.15 -11.93 -15.27
N ARG A 423 19.89 -11.85 -14.17
CA ARG A 423 19.38 -11.71 -12.80
C ARG A 423 19.33 -10.26 -12.32
N LEU A 424 19.78 -9.30 -13.12
CA LEU A 424 19.74 -7.89 -12.76
C LEU A 424 18.30 -7.40 -12.83
N LEU A 425 17.89 -6.70 -11.78
CA LEU A 425 16.56 -6.11 -11.64
C LEU A 425 16.74 -4.59 -11.52
N VAL A 426 16.04 -3.84 -12.36
CA VAL A 426 16.12 -2.39 -12.46
C VAL A 426 14.76 -1.80 -12.07
N SER A 427 14.77 -0.83 -11.19
CA SER A 427 13.57 -0.23 -10.60
C SER A 427 13.75 1.30 -10.63
N GLU A 428 12.88 2.04 -11.30
CA GLU A 428 12.99 3.51 -11.38
C GLU A 428 12.40 4.15 -10.12
N TYR A 429 12.81 5.34 -9.70
CA TYR A 429 12.27 6.04 -8.53
C TYR A 429 12.23 7.54 -8.77
N ASP A 430 11.47 8.29 -7.97
CA ASP A 430 11.61 9.74 -7.95
C ASP A 430 12.92 10.13 -7.27
N LYS A 431 13.37 11.36 -7.56
CA LYS A 431 14.55 11.96 -6.94
C LYS A 431 14.47 11.94 -5.42
N GLY A 432 13.32 12.24 -4.83
CA GLY A 432 13.16 12.32 -3.37
C GLY A 432 13.36 10.96 -2.71
N THR A 433 12.72 9.91 -3.24
CA THR A 433 12.91 8.54 -2.78
C THR A 433 14.36 8.09 -2.94
N LEU A 434 15.00 8.36 -4.09
CA LEU A 434 16.38 7.95 -4.30
C LEU A 434 17.38 8.74 -3.42
N ASP A 435 17.16 10.04 -3.23
CA ASP A 435 17.95 10.88 -2.32
C ASP A 435 17.84 10.35 -0.88
N LEU A 436 16.64 9.94 -0.44
CA LEU A 436 16.43 9.34 0.88
C LEU A 436 17.24 8.05 1.05
N HIS A 437 17.17 7.15 0.06
CA HIS A 437 17.96 5.92 0.06
C HIS A 437 19.46 6.22 0.10
N ARG A 438 19.93 7.13 -0.75
CA ARG A 438 21.34 7.54 -0.79
C ARG A 438 21.82 8.07 0.55
N PHE A 439 21.04 8.93 1.19
CA PHE A 439 21.38 9.47 2.49
C PHE A 439 21.52 8.37 3.54
N TYR A 440 20.58 7.43 3.62
CA TYR A 440 20.67 6.33 4.58
C TYR A 440 21.82 5.36 4.27
N ASP A 441 22.06 5.03 3.01
CA ASP A 441 23.20 4.19 2.60
C ASP A 441 24.53 4.85 3.02
N ALA A 442 24.70 6.16 2.74
CA ALA A 442 25.85 6.93 3.17
C ALA A 442 25.96 6.98 4.70
N LYS A 443 24.86 7.25 5.40
CA LYS A 443 24.81 7.31 6.87
C LYS A 443 25.27 6.02 7.52
N PHE A 444 24.74 4.87 7.07
CA PHE A 444 25.11 3.58 7.64
C PHE A 444 26.53 3.18 7.27
N ALA A 445 26.97 3.42 6.03
CA ALA A 445 28.34 3.14 5.61
C ALA A 445 29.36 3.97 6.42
N ARG A 446 29.09 5.27 6.60
CA ARG A 446 29.91 6.19 7.41
C ARG A 446 29.91 5.80 8.88
N ALA A 447 28.75 5.52 9.48
CA ALA A 447 28.65 5.07 10.87
C ALA A 447 29.53 3.85 11.13
N LYS A 448 29.47 2.86 10.23
CA LYS A 448 30.29 1.65 10.31
C LYS A 448 31.78 1.93 10.10
N ALA A 449 32.14 2.79 9.15
CA ALA A 449 33.54 3.13 8.87
C ALA A 449 34.21 3.93 10.01
N LEU A 450 33.42 4.68 10.78
CA LEU A 450 33.87 5.51 11.90
C LEU A 450 33.71 4.80 13.26
N GLU A 451 33.24 3.55 13.27
CA GLU A 451 33.11 2.75 14.48
C GLU A 451 34.48 2.56 15.14
N GLY A 452 34.57 2.85 16.44
CA GLY A 452 35.81 2.76 17.21
C GLY A 452 36.68 4.02 17.21
N ASN A 453 36.28 5.10 16.52
CA ASN A 453 36.92 6.40 16.67
C ASN A 453 36.77 6.94 18.11
N GLU A 454 37.73 7.76 18.55
CA GLU A 454 37.71 8.36 19.91
C GLU A 454 36.45 9.21 20.15
N TYR A 455 35.98 9.87 19.10
CA TYR A 455 34.77 10.68 19.09
C TYR A 455 33.86 10.25 17.94
N GLU A 456 32.56 10.18 18.20
CA GLU A 456 31.53 10.12 17.16
C GLU A 456 31.20 11.56 16.73
N TYR A 457 31.60 11.93 15.52
CA TYR A 457 31.34 13.24 14.94
C TYR A 457 30.09 13.19 14.05
N LEU A 458 29.18 14.14 14.24
CA LEU A 458 27.87 14.20 13.57
C LEU A 458 27.62 15.61 13.02
N ALA A 459 27.16 15.69 11.77
CA ALA A 459 26.53 16.89 11.20
C ALA A 459 25.01 16.72 11.20
N PHE A 460 24.29 17.80 11.51
CA PHE A 460 22.83 17.88 11.47
C PHE A 460 22.39 18.90 10.41
N PHE A 461 21.34 18.55 9.66
CA PHE A 461 20.75 19.35 8.58
C PHE A 461 19.25 19.54 8.80
N GLU A 462 18.70 20.70 8.41
CA GLU A 462 17.27 20.97 8.56
C GLU A 462 16.48 20.17 7.53
N GLU A 463 17.01 20.09 6.31
CA GLU A 463 16.39 19.37 5.20
C GLU A 463 17.32 18.30 4.59
N LEU A 464 16.73 17.25 4.00
CA LEU A 464 17.47 16.18 3.35
C LEU A 464 18.34 16.71 2.20
N ALA A 465 17.85 17.71 1.45
CA ALA A 465 18.57 18.27 0.32
C ALA A 465 19.89 18.95 0.74
N GLU A 466 19.93 19.52 1.94
CA GLU A 466 21.11 20.17 2.52
C GLU A 466 22.18 19.15 2.90
N ALA A 467 21.78 17.94 3.30
CA ALA A 467 22.70 16.89 3.72
C ALA A 467 23.67 16.41 2.63
N PHE A 468 23.42 16.76 1.36
CA PHE A 468 24.33 16.45 0.24
C PHE A 468 25.45 17.49 0.05
N ASP A 469 25.46 18.55 0.85
CA ASP A 469 26.56 19.51 0.94
C ASP A 469 26.80 19.85 2.42
N PHE A 470 27.91 19.34 2.95
CA PHE A 470 28.30 19.51 4.35
C PHE A 470 28.38 20.97 4.81
N GLY A 471 28.61 21.91 3.88
CA GLY A 471 28.61 23.34 4.18
C GLY A 471 27.28 23.85 4.75
N ASN A 472 26.18 23.12 4.53
CA ASN A 472 24.85 23.47 5.01
C ASN A 472 24.52 22.87 6.38
N ALA A 473 25.46 22.19 7.04
CA ALA A 473 25.22 21.67 8.38
C ALA A 473 24.97 22.82 9.37
N TYR A 474 23.77 22.86 9.97
CA TYR A 474 23.40 23.91 10.92
C TYR A 474 23.96 23.63 12.33
N LEU A 475 24.36 22.39 12.60
CA LEU A 475 24.93 21.96 13.88
C LEU A 475 25.95 20.85 13.67
N LEU A 476 27.12 21.00 14.29
CA LEU A 476 28.17 19.98 14.37
C LEU A 476 28.32 19.52 15.81
N VAL A 477 28.28 18.21 16.05
CA VAL A 477 28.39 17.59 17.37
C VAL A 477 29.53 16.58 17.37
N ARG A 478 30.23 16.46 18.49
CA ARG A 478 31.05 15.28 18.79
C ARG A 478 30.59 14.62 20.08
N ARG A 479 30.65 13.29 20.14
CA ARG A 479 30.22 12.51 21.31
C ARG A 479 31.34 11.59 21.79
N LYS A 480 31.52 11.52 23.12
CA LYS A 480 32.42 10.58 23.80
C LYS A 480 31.87 10.27 25.19
N ASP A 481 31.79 8.99 25.56
CA ASP A 481 31.35 8.54 26.89
C ASP A 481 30.04 9.18 27.40
N ASN A 482 29.01 9.28 26.53
CA ASN A 482 27.72 9.94 26.78
C ASN A 482 27.75 11.48 26.97
N VAL A 483 28.91 12.11 26.77
CA VAL A 483 29.05 13.57 26.70
C VAL A 483 28.93 13.99 25.25
N SER A 484 28.06 14.96 24.97
CA SER A 484 27.94 15.61 23.67
C SER A 484 28.49 17.03 23.75
N GLU A 485 29.26 17.44 22.76
CA GLU A 485 29.78 18.79 22.60
C GLU A 485 29.37 19.31 21.22
N GLU A 486 28.86 20.54 21.15
CA GLU A 486 28.60 21.25 19.90
C GLU A 486 29.74 22.19 19.55
N PHE A 487 29.99 22.37 18.26
CA PHE A 487 30.96 23.34 17.80
C PHE A 487 30.32 24.73 17.65
N LEU A 488 30.80 25.70 18.42
CA LEU A 488 30.39 27.10 18.35
C LEU A 488 31.57 27.94 17.88
N ARG A 489 31.46 28.61 16.73
CA ARG A 489 32.49 29.59 16.31
C ARG A 489 32.34 30.86 17.17
N PRO A 490 33.43 31.43 17.73
CA PRO A 490 34.84 31.00 17.70
C PRO A 490 35.26 30.12 18.90
N ASP A 491 34.35 29.86 19.84
CA ASP A 491 34.62 29.29 21.16
C ASP A 491 35.02 27.79 21.15
N GLY A 492 34.90 27.13 19.99
CA GLY A 492 35.25 25.73 19.82
C GLY A 492 34.18 24.79 20.35
N TRP A 493 34.60 23.64 20.89
CA TRP A 493 33.68 22.62 21.39
C TRP A 493 33.16 22.96 22.78
N THR A 494 31.84 23.10 22.91
CA THR A 494 31.15 23.38 24.17
C THR A 494 30.14 22.27 24.46
N ARG A 495 30.06 21.83 25.72
CA ARG A 495 29.09 20.82 26.14
C ARG A 495 27.66 21.24 25.79
N THR A 496 26.89 20.32 25.19
CA THR A 496 25.50 20.55 24.79
C THR A 496 24.60 19.38 25.18
N ASP A 497 23.32 19.67 25.40
CA ASP A 497 22.26 18.66 25.47
C ASP A 497 21.39 18.66 24.20
N ARG A 498 21.63 19.58 23.24
CA ARG A 498 20.82 19.67 22.01
C ARG A 498 20.79 18.33 21.28
N ALA A 499 21.94 17.72 21.04
CA ALA A 499 22.02 16.43 20.35
C ALA A 499 21.08 15.35 20.94
N ARG A 500 20.98 15.29 22.28
CA ARG A 500 20.07 14.37 22.97
C ARG A 500 18.59 14.79 22.83
N GLN A 501 18.30 16.09 22.87
CA GLN A 501 16.95 16.61 22.64
C GLN A 501 16.46 16.32 21.21
N LEU A 502 17.35 16.38 20.23
CA LEU A 502 17.07 16.06 18.82
C LEU A 502 16.80 14.56 18.66
N ASP A 503 17.62 13.69 19.27
CA ASP A 503 17.37 12.24 19.31
C ASP A 503 16.01 11.88 19.94
N GLN A 504 15.56 12.65 20.94
CA GLN A 504 14.30 12.40 21.68
C GLN A 504 13.04 12.91 20.98
N ARG A 505 13.14 13.75 19.94
CA ARG A 505 11.96 14.35 19.29
C ARG A 505 11.11 13.35 18.49
N GLY A 506 11.62 12.14 18.22
CA GLY A 506 10.87 10.92 17.88
C GLY A 506 9.96 10.93 16.64
N SER A 507 9.66 12.09 16.05
CA SER A 507 8.62 12.29 15.04
C SER A 507 9.11 12.99 13.78
N GLN A 508 10.31 13.58 13.82
CA GLN A 508 11.04 13.97 12.62
C GLN A 508 12.45 13.42 12.74
N PRO A 509 12.89 12.52 11.83
CA PRO A 509 14.29 12.12 11.80
C PRO A 509 15.06 13.35 11.35
N GLU A 510 15.74 14.02 12.29
CA GLU A 510 16.71 15.01 11.86
C GLU A 510 17.76 14.31 11.02
N TRP A 511 18.08 14.94 9.89
CA TRP A 511 19.04 14.42 8.93
C TRP A 511 20.42 14.54 9.57
N GLN A 512 20.82 13.50 10.31
CA GLN A 512 22.13 13.43 10.94
C GLN A 512 23.05 12.50 10.16
N LEU A 513 24.27 12.95 9.90
CA LEU A 513 25.27 12.20 9.15
C LEU A 513 26.58 12.10 9.92
N PRO A 514 27.14 10.88 10.11
CA PRO A 514 28.48 10.72 10.65
C PRO A 514 29.53 11.34 9.72
N ILE A 515 30.45 12.10 10.28
CA ILE A 515 31.51 12.79 9.54
C ILE A 515 32.88 12.49 10.15
N THR A 516 33.92 12.72 9.36
CA THR A 516 35.31 12.62 9.80
C THR A 516 35.75 13.91 10.49
N GLU A 517 36.81 13.83 11.30
CA GLU A 517 37.43 15.02 11.88
C GLU A 517 37.99 15.96 10.80
N GLU A 518 38.48 15.42 9.68
CA GLU A 518 38.97 16.20 8.55
C GLU A 518 37.86 17.02 7.90
N GLU A 519 36.68 16.42 7.68
CA GLU A 519 35.49 17.14 7.19
C GLU A 519 35.11 18.28 8.14
N ILE A 520 35.14 18.07 9.45
CA ILE A 520 34.91 19.16 10.41
C ILE A 520 35.94 20.27 10.26
N ARG A 521 37.23 19.94 10.15
CA ARG A 521 38.27 20.96 9.95
C ARG A 521 38.03 21.76 8.67
N GLY A 522 37.59 21.11 7.60
CA GLY A 522 37.17 21.77 6.36
C GLY A 522 35.97 22.70 6.53
N LEU A 523 34.99 22.31 7.35
CA LEU A 523 33.79 23.11 7.64
C LEU A 523 34.02 24.23 8.66
N THR A 524 35.13 24.19 9.40
CA THR A 524 35.43 25.12 10.50
C THR A 524 36.57 26.08 10.20
N ALA A 525 37.35 25.81 9.14
CA ALA A 525 38.20 26.79 8.47
C ALA A 525 37.36 27.93 7.88
#